data_AF-A0A523RMG4-F1
#
_entry.id   AF-A0A523RMG4-F1
#
_cell.length_a   1.000
_cell.length_b   1.000
_cell.length_c   1.000
_cell.angle_alpha   90.00
_cell.angle_beta   90.00
_cell.angle_gamma   90.00
#
_symmetry.space_group_name_H-M   'P 1'
#
loop_
_entity.id
_entity.type
_entity.pdbx_description
1 polymer ?
#
loop_
_entity_poly.entity_id
_entity_poly.type
_entity_poly.pdbx_seq_one_letter_code
_entity_poly.pdbx_strand_id
1 'polypeptide(L)'
;MENLISLLEQLSKEKTKDVIIKKIPSVVKEINKLLLKIKECKKIEAANKYFDLLEKIQFVLAKLLYIENIDMQTDLKKFIGDFDRLDDSMLREYLFKEIKENKHVLK
;
A
#
# COMPACT_ATOMS: atom_id res chain seq x y z
N MET A 1 2.51 11.90 -9.03
CA MET A 1 3.25 11.05 -8.09
C MET A 1 3.80 11.86 -6.92
N GLU A 2 4.14 13.13 -7.12
CA GLU A 2 4.56 14.07 -6.05
C GLU A 2 3.63 14.09 -4.82
N ASN A 3 2.32 13.93 -5.02
CA ASN A 3 1.35 13.93 -3.92
C ASN A 3 1.44 12.69 -2.99
N LEU A 4 1.79 11.51 -3.52
CA LEU A 4 1.88 10.29 -2.69
C LEU A 4 3.13 10.31 -1.80
N ILE A 5 4.27 10.72 -2.35
CA ILE A 5 5.53 10.80 -1.59
C ILE A 5 5.37 11.81 -0.45
N SER A 6 4.81 12.99 -0.74
CA SER A 6 4.51 14.01 0.27
C SER A 6 3.55 13.49 1.35
N LEU A 7 2.51 12.74 0.98
CA LEU A 7 1.57 12.13 1.93
C LEU A 7 2.28 11.14 2.88
N LEU A 8 3.15 10.27 2.34
CA LEU A 8 3.90 9.29 3.14
C LEU A 8 4.93 9.95 4.06
N GLU A 9 5.59 11.00 3.60
CA GLU A 9 6.51 11.80 4.42
C GLU A 9 5.77 12.49 5.57
N GLN A 10 4.58 13.04 5.31
CA GLN A 10 3.74 13.64 6.35
C GLN A 10 3.33 12.60 7.38
N LEU A 11 2.88 11.41 6.94
CA LEU A 11 2.49 10.32 7.84
C LEU A 11 3.64 9.81 8.70
N SER A 12 4.85 9.76 8.14
CA SER A 12 6.04 9.27 8.85
C SER A 12 6.56 10.26 9.90
N LYS A 13 6.26 11.56 9.76
CA LYS A 13 6.70 12.62 10.68
C LYS A 13 5.63 13.04 11.69
N GLU A 14 4.36 12.77 11.38
CA GLU A 14 3.23 13.10 12.23
C GLU A 14 3.27 12.26 13.52
N LYS A 15 3.04 12.90 14.67
CA LYS A 15 3.01 12.24 15.98
C LYS A 15 1.61 12.15 16.56
N THR A 16 0.66 12.88 15.97
CA THR A 16 -0.71 12.97 16.45
C THR A 16 -1.55 11.87 15.81
N LYS A 17 -1.97 10.88 16.61
CA LYS A 17 -2.77 9.74 16.13
C LYS A 17 -4.04 10.17 15.37
N ASP A 18 -4.75 11.18 15.85
CA ASP A 18 -5.97 11.68 15.19
C ASP A 18 -5.70 12.25 13.79
N VAL A 19 -4.55 12.90 13.59
CA VAL A 19 -4.17 13.45 12.28
C VAL A 19 -3.80 12.32 11.32
N ILE A 20 -3.11 11.30 11.82
CA ILE A 20 -2.77 10.10 11.04
C ILE A 20 -4.04 9.39 10.59
N ILE A 21 -4.98 9.13 11.52
CA ILE A 21 -6.24 8.46 11.23
C ILE A 21 -7.04 9.21 10.16
N LYS A 22 -7.09 10.55 10.21
CA LYS A 22 -7.76 11.38 9.20
C LYS A 22 -7.13 11.27 7.80
N LYS A 23 -5.86 10.88 7.69
CA LYS A 23 -5.14 10.70 6.42
C LYS A 23 -5.26 9.27 5.85
N ILE A 24 -5.62 8.28 6.67
CA ILE A 24 -5.76 6.87 6.23
C ILE A 24 -6.67 6.72 4.99
N PRO A 25 -7.85 7.38 4.89
CA PRO A 25 -8.70 7.25 3.71
C PRO A 25 -8.02 7.70 2.40
N SER A 26 -7.13 8.70 2.48
CA SER A 26 -6.34 9.14 1.32
C SER A 26 -5.29 8.10 0.92
N VAL A 27 -4.69 7.42 1.90
CA VAL A 27 -3.76 6.30 1.63
C VAL A 27 -4.49 5.15 0.95
N VAL A 28 -5.67 4.76 1.45
CA VAL A 28 -6.49 3.69 0.83
C VAL A 28 -6.83 4.02 -0.63
N LYS A 29 -7.20 5.27 -0.92
CA LYS A 29 -7.44 5.73 -2.31
C LYS A 29 -6.20 5.57 -3.19
N GLU A 30 -5.02 5.91 -2.69
CA GLU A 30 -3.77 5.75 -3.45
C GLU A 30 -3.38 4.27 -3.63
N ILE A 31 -3.59 3.41 -2.62
CA ILE A 31 -3.41 1.96 -2.77
C ILE A 31 -4.31 1.42 -3.89
N ASN A 32 -5.62 1.69 -3.84
CA ASN A 32 -6.56 1.23 -4.84
C ASN A 32 -6.21 1.72 -6.26
N LYS A 33 -5.71 2.96 -6.38
CA LYS A 33 -5.22 3.52 -7.65
C LYS A 33 -3.98 2.79 -8.16
N LEU A 34 -3.05 2.41 -7.29
CA LEU A 34 -1.86 1.63 -7.67
C LEU A 34 -2.26 0.21 -8.10
N LEU A 35 -3.15 -0.45 -7.36
CA LEU A 35 -3.68 -1.77 -7.72
C LEU A 35 -4.36 -1.75 -9.09
N LEU A 36 -5.14 -0.71 -9.39
CA LEU A 36 -5.75 -0.53 -10.71
C LEU A 36 -4.70 -0.40 -11.82
N LYS A 37 -3.64 0.40 -11.61
CA LYS A 37 -2.55 0.55 -12.58
C LYS A 37 -1.78 -0.74 -12.80
N ILE A 38 -1.57 -1.53 -11.75
CA ILE A 38 -0.96 -2.87 -11.84
C ILE A 38 -1.86 -3.78 -12.68
N LYS A 39 -3.18 -3.77 -12.44
CA LYS A 39 -4.14 -4.56 -13.21
C LYS A 39 -4.13 -4.23 -14.70
N GLU A 40 -3.98 -2.96 -15.05
CA GLU A 40 -3.91 -2.47 -16.44
C GLU A 40 -2.60 -2.85 -17.15
N CYS A 41 -1.55 -3.23 -16.40
CA CYS A 41 -0.28 -3.63 -16.99
C CYS A 41 -0.38 -4.99 -17.69
N LYS A 42 0.19 -5.07 -18.90
CA LYS A 42 0.25 -6.31 -19.69
C LYS A 42 1.27 -7.31 -19.13
N LYS A 43 2.38 -6.80 -18.61
CA LYS A 43 3.48 -7.59 -18.04
C LYS A 43 3.92 -7.04 -16.68
N ILE A 44 4.55 -7.87 -15.87
CA ILE A 44 4.97 -7.54 -14.51
C ILE A 44 6.05 -6.44 -14.49
N GLU A 45 6.93 -6.39 -15.49
CA GLU A 45 8.02 -5.42 -15.53
C GLU A 45 7.49 -3.98 -15.59
N ALA A 46 6.37 -3.77 -16.28
CA ALA A 46 5.67 -2.48 -16.31
C ALA A 46 5.00 -2.15 -14.97
N ALA A 47 4.62 -3.17 -14.20
CA ALA A 47 3.98 -3.04 -12.90
C ALA A 47 4.98 -2.86 -11.75
N ASN A 48 6.25 -3.22 -11.91
CA ASN A 48 7.27 -3.16 -10.85
C ASN A 48 7.36 -1.78 -10.19
N LYS A 49 7.32 -0.70 -10.97
CA LYS A 49 7.32 0.67 -10.42
C LYS A 49 6.12 0.97 -9.51
N TYR A 50 5.00 0.28 -9.69
CA TYR A 50 3.82 0.43 -8.82
C TYR A 50 3.94 -0.47 -7.58
N PHE A 51 4.54 -1.66 -7.71
CA PHE A 51 4.93 -2.47 -6.56
C PHE A 51 5.92 -1.72 -5.66
N ASP A 52 6.91 -1.02 -6.21
CA ASP A 52 7.85 -0.20 -5.43
C ASP A 52 7.14 0.91 -4.63
N LEU A 53 6.02 1.43 -5.16
CA LEU A 53 5.20 2.42 -4.45
C LEU A 53 4.32 1.76 -3.38
N LEU A 54 3.76 0.59 -3.66
CA LEU A 54 3.01 -0.19 -2.67
C LEU A 54 3.90 -0.63 -1.51
N GLU A 55 5.15 -0.99 -1.76
CA GLU A 55 6.13 -1.35 -0.75
C GLU A 55 6.39 -0.19 0.21
N LYS A 56 6.58 1.03 -0.31
CA LYS A 56 6.72 2.23 0.53
C LYS A 56 5.48 2.50 1.37
N ILE A 57 4.29 2.33 0.80
CA ILE A 57 3.03 2.49 1.54
C ILE A 57 2.94 1.43 2.64
N GLN A 58 3.17 0.16 2.29
CA GLN A 58 3.12 -0.97 3.21
C GLN A 58 4.06 -0.74 4.38
N PHE A 59 5.30 -0.34 4.13
CA PHE A 59 6.30 -0.11 5.17
C PHE A 59 5.88 1.00 6.15
N VAL A 60 5.34 2.12 5.65
CA VAL A 60 4.83 3.20 6.49
C VAL A 60 3.64 2.71 7.33
N LEU A 61 2.69 2.01 6.71
CA LEU A 61 1.51 1.49 7.40
C LEU A 61 1.87 0.41 8.44
N ALA A 62 2.82 -0.47 8.15
CA ALA A 62 3.32 -1.48 9.07
C ALA A 62 3.93 -0.83 10.32
N LYS A 63 4.72 0.24 10.16
CA LYS A 63 5.23 1.02 11.30
C LYS A 63 4.11 1.62 12.13
N LEU A 64 3.13 2.25 11.49
CA LEU A 64 1.99 2.86 12.19
C LEU A 64 1.19 1.81 12.97
N LEU A 65 0.99 0.62 12.38
CA LEU A 65 0.26 -0.48 13.02
C LEU A 65 1.04 -1.10 14.19
N TYR A 66 2.29 -1.52 13.95
CA TYR A 66 3.05 -2.35 14.88
C TYR A 66 3.94 -1.57 15.87
N ILE A 67 4.41 -0.38 15.50
CA ILE A 67 5.28 0.44 16.37
C ILE A 67 4.44 1.49 17.09
N GLU A 68 3.64 2.26 16.34
CA GLU A 68 2.85 3.37 16.90
C GLU A 68 1.51 2.92 17.52
N ASN A 69 1.16 1.64 17.36
CA ASN A 69 -0.09 1.04 17.84
C ASN A 69 -1.31 1.87 17.39
N ILE A 70 -1.36 2.21 16.10
CA ILE A 70 -2.50 2.85 15.47
C ILE A 70 -3.36 1.77 14.86
N ASP A 71 -4.55 1.59 15.42
CA ASP A 71 -5.48 0.60 14.93
C ASP A 71 -6.03 0.99 13.56
N MET A 72 -6.17 0.00 12.68
CA MET A 72 -6.59 0.17 11.30
C MET A 72 -7.68 -0.82 10.93
N GLN A 73 -8.48 -0.47 9.94
CA GLN A 73 -9.51 -1.35 9.41
C GLN A 73 -8.94 -2.66 8.88
N THR A 74 -9.72 -3.74 8.99
CA THR A 74 -9.32 -5.11 8.66
C THR A 74 -8.71 -5.24 7.27
N ASP A 75 -9.30 -4.59 6.27
CA ASP A 75 -8.79 -4.66 4.88
C ASP A 75 -7.39 -4.05 4.75
N LEU A 76 -7.09 -3.00 5.53
CA LEU A 76 -5.78 -2.36 5.52
C LEU A 76 -4.75 -3.21 6.26
N LYS A 77 -5.14 -3.87 7.36
CA LYS A 77 -4.30 -4.87 8.04
C LYS A 77 -3.98 -6.05 7.14
N LYS A 78 -4.97 -6.52 6.37
CA LYS A 78 -4.78 -7.58 5.36
C LYS A 78 -3.78 -7.12 4.29
N PHE A 79 -3.94 -5.90 3.76
CA PHE A 79 -2.97 -5.33 2.83
C PHE A 79 -1.56 -5.28 3.42
N ILE A 80 -1.40 -4.84 4.67
CA ILE A 80 -0.09 -4.77 5.33
C ILE A 80 0.58 -6.15 5.37
N GLY A 81 -0.17 -7.21 5.68
CA GLY A 81 0.33 -8.58 5.71
C GLY A 81 0.60 -9.17 4.33
N ASP A 82 -0.34 -9.05 3.40
CA ASP A 82 -0.25 -9.61 2.04
C ASP A 82 0.94 -9.01 1.25
N PHE A 83 1.35 -7.79 1.57
CA PHE A 83 2.37 -7.01 0.84
C PHE A 83 3.67 -6.79 1.63
N ASP A 84 3.94 -7.54 2.71
CA ASP A 84 5.10 -7.32 3.59
C ASP A 84 6.47 -7.63 2.95
N ARG A 85 6.51 -8.59 2.01
CA ARG A 85 7.74 -9.05 1.36
C ARG A 85 7.80 -8.65 -0.11
N LEU A 86 7.42 -7.41 -0.40
CA LEU A 86 7.39 -6.90 -1.77
C LEU A 86 8.79 -6.78 -2.41
N ASP A 87 9.88 -7.00 -1.69
CA ASP A 87 11.22 -7.17 -2.25
C ASP A 87 11.40 -8.52 -2.98
N ASP A 88 10.55 -9.52 -2.68
CA ASP A 88 10.55 -10.85 -3.28
C ASP A 88 9.87 -10.84 -4.66
N SER A 89 10.63 -11.18 -5.71
CA SER A 89 10.13 -11.23 -7.09
C SER A 89 9.04 -12.29 -7.29
N MET A 90 9.11 -13.43 -6.61
CA MET A 90 8.09 -14.48 -6.70
C MET A 90 6.77 -14.00 -6.08
N LEU A 91 6.84 -13.25 -4.96
CA LEU A 91 5.65 -12.66 -4.37
C LEU A 91 5.02 -11.62 -5.31
N ARG A 92 5.83 -10.75 -5.94
CA ARG A 92 5.31 -9.79 -6.93
C ARG A 92 4.61 -10.50 -8.10
N GLU A 93 5.17 -11.60 -8.59
CA GLU A 93 4.55 -12.41 -9.64
C GLU A 93 3.22 -13.03 -9.21
N TYR A 94 3.16 -13.56 -7.99
CA TYR A 94 1.93 -14.07 -7.40
C TYR A 94 0.87 -12.96 -7.29
N LEU A 95 1.21 -11.85 -6.64
CA LEU A 95 0.31 -10.71 -6.45
C LEU A 95 -0.14 -10.09 -7.78
N PHE A 96 0.73 -10.05 -8.79
CA PHE A 96 0.37 -9.55 -10.12
C PHE A 96 -0.79 -10.36 -10.73
N LYS A 97 -0.79 -11.69 -10.56
CA LYS A 97 -1.88 -12.56 -11.01
C LYS A 97 -3.15 -12.31 -10.19
N GLU A 98 -3.04 -12.29 -8.86
CA GLU A 98 -4.17 -12.10 -7.94
C GLU A 98 -4.86 -10.72 -8.13
N ILE A 99 -4.08 -9.66 -8.36
CA ILE A 99 -4.58 -8.31 -8.63
C ILE A 99 -5.37 -8.27 -9.93
N LYS A 100 -4.92 -8.99 -10.97
CA LYS A 100 -5.65 -9.08 -12.25
C LYS A 100 -6.99 -9.79 -12.10
N GLU A 101 -7.10 -10.69 -11.12
CA GLU A 101 -8.33 -11.40 -10.74
C GLU A 101 -9.21 -10.64 -9.72
N ASN A 102 -8.90 -9.37 -9.40
CA ASN A 102 -9.63 -8.53 -8.42
C ASN A 102 -9.60 -9.01 -6.96
N LYS A 103 -8.61 -9.79 -6.53
CA LYS A 103 -8.59 -10.35 -5.17
C LYS A 103 -8.11 -9.40 -4.06
N HIS A 104 -7.61 -8.21 -4.41
CA HIS A 104 -6.97 -7.27 -3.47
C HIS A 104 -7.58 -5.85 -3.42
N VAL A 105 -8.84 -5.65 -3.81
CA VAL A 105 -9.49 -4.33 -3.71
C VAL A 105 -9.80 -3.99 -2.24
N LEU A 106 -9.31 -2.86 -1.74
CA LEU A 106 -9.68 -2.37 -0.40
C LEU A 106 -11.02 -1.63 -0.45
N LYS A 107 -11.90 -1.92 0.51
CA LYS A 107 -13.20 -1.25 0.66
C LYS A 107 -13.15 -0.07 1.62
#